data_AF-A0A9R0WDB2-F1
#
_entry.id   AF-A0A9R0WDB2-F1
#
_cell.length_a   1.000
_cell.length_b   1.000
_cell.length_c   1.000
_cell.angle_alpha   90.00
_cell.angle_beta   90.00
_cell.angle_gamma   90.00
#
_symmetry.space_group_name_H-M   'P 1'
#
loop_
_entity.id
_entity.type
_entity.pdbx_description
1 polymer ?
#
loop_
_entity_poly.entity_id
_entity_poly.type
_entity_poly.pdbx_seq_one_letter_code
_entity_poly.pdbx_strand_id
1 'polypeptide(L)'
;MSVVNNEILRRHFLELTTNFLSPFGPYLRTTTPLEGSSPFVDPPLLPPFHADEFVNGLASRGPGKFLSKRMKSNWLDLYRKFLEGPNFMRWFRQRRSAAEQDQLRLWRQARMNVDIEKLMSKMSELERIDSFNVIERYLLKEMENSRTGTAESLAACQKLKADLQAAFSVLPKDMQQLLLSNPKRAVLLQASQEKVSGLGDVVSQTSMVIQNFRLRILRRDVNGWSYSWMPIKLLVTCYFALPI
;
A
#
# COMPACT_ATOMS: atom_id res chain seq x y z
N MET A 1 23.67 -33.44 21.28
CA MET A 1 22.47 -33.17 22.12
C MET A 1 22.18 -31.68 22.39
N SER A 2 22.86 -30.71 21.76
CA SER A 2 22.69 -29.26 22.02
C SER A 2 21.64 -28.54 21.15
N VAL A 3 21.30 -29.09 19.99
CA VAL A 3 20.38 -28.45 19.02
C VAL A 3 18.94 -28.39 19.55
N VAL A 4 18.50 -29.43 20.28
CA VAL A 4 17.16 -29.49 20.89
C VAL A 4 16.97 -28.44 21.98
N ASN A 5 18.03 -28.11 22.73
CA ASN A 5 17.95 -27.12 23.81
C ASN A 5 17.77 -25.70 23.27
N ASN A 6 18.46 -25.38 22.16
CA ASN A 6 18.34 -24.06 21.52
C ASN A 6 16.95 -23.82 20.93
N GLU A 7 16.32 -24.85 20.36
CA GLU A 7 14.96 -24.73 19.81
C GLU A 7 13.91 -24.51 20.91
N ILE A 8 14.02 -25.24 22.03
CA ILE A 8 13.12 -25.06 23.18
C ILE A 8 13.27 -23.64 23.76
N LEU A 9 14.51 -23.15 23.93
CA LEU A 9 14.77 -21.79 24.42
C LEU A 9 14.23 -20.73 23.45
N ARG A 10 14.49 -20.87 22.14
CA ARG A 10 13.96 -19.95 21.11
C ARG A 10 12.44 -19.88 21.15
N ARG A 11 11.77 -21.04 21.23
CA ARG A 11 10.31 -21.10 21.34
C ARG A 11 9.80 -20.43 22.61
N HIS A 12 10.48 -20.65 23.74
CA HIS A 12 10.11 -20.03 25.02
C HIS A 12 10.21 -18.50 24.97
N PHE A 13 11.33 -17.96 24.47
CA PHE A 13 11.51 -16.51 24.33
C PHE A 13 10.59 -15.90 23.28
N LEU A 14 10.30 -16.62 22.19
CA LEU A 14 9.32 -16.21 21.19
C LEU A 14 7.92 -16.10 21.81
N GLU A 15 7.51 -17.10 22.59
CA GLU A 15 6.22 -17.10 23.30
C GLU A 15 6.16 -15.96 24.32
N LEU A 16 7.23 -15.76 25.10
CA LEU A 16 7.33 -14.64 26.05
C LEU A 16 7.12 -13.29 25.33
N THR A 17 7.87 -13.07 24.26
CA THR A 17 7.86 -11.81 23.51
C THR A 17 6.53 -11.57 22.81
N THR A 18 5.96 -12.60 22.18
CA THR A 18 4.68 -12.51 21.47
C THR A 18 3.55 -12.14 22.42
N ASN A 19 3.49 -12.79 23.59
CA ASN A 19 2.47 -12.47 24.58
C ASN A 19 2.68 -11.10 25.22
N PHE A 20 3.93 -10.73 25.51
CA PHE A 20 4.25 -9.40 26.06
C PHE A 20 3.85 -8.27 25.10
N LEU A 21 4.09 -8.45 23.80
CA LEU A 21 3.77 -7.46 22.77
C LEU A 21 2.31 -7.53 22.26
N SER A 22 1.55 -8.57 22.64
CA SER A 22 0.16 -8.76 22.22
C SER A 22 -0.74 -7.53 22.45
N PRO A 23 -0.63 -6.79 23.57
CA PRO A 23 -1.46 -5.60 23.80
C PRO A 23 -1.26 -4.46 22.79
N PHE A 24 -0.16 -4.44 22.04
CA PHE A 24 0.06 -3.46 20.96
C PHE A 24 -0.70 -3.80 19.68
N GLY A 25 -1.23 -5.02 19.56
CA GLY A 25 -1.93 -5.53 18.37
C GLY A 25 -2.99 -4.58 17.81
N PRO A 26 -3.90 -4.00 18.63
CA PRO A 26 -4.91 -3.06 18.14
C PRO A 26 -4.37 -1.83 17.42
N TYR A 27 -3.19 -1.32 17.79
CA TYR A 27 -2.55 -0.15 17.17
C TYR A 27 -1.81 -0.48 15.86
N LEU A 28 -1.64 -1.77 15.58
CA LEU A 28 -0.90 -2.31 14.44
C LEU A 28 -1.83 -3.15 13.54
N ARG A 29 -3.13 -3.16 13.82
CA ARG A 29 -4.09 -3.99 13.11
C ARG A 29 -4.42 -3.36 11.76
N THR A 30 -4.14 -4.10 10.69
CA THR A 30 -4.57 -3.74 9.34
C THR A 30 -6.07 -3.97 9.18
N THR A 31 -6.70 -3.12 8.39
CA THR A 31 -8.11 -3.24 8.04
C THR A 31 -8.28 -3.54 6.56
N THR A 32 -9.33 -4.28 6.21
CA THR A 32 -9.80 -4.45 4.84
C THR A 32 -11.11 -3.68 4.67
N PRO A 33 -11.47 -3.25 3.45
CA PRO A 33 -12.81 -2.76 3.18
C PRO A 33 -13.85 -3.76 3.68
N LEU A 34 -14.92 -3.27 4.29
CA LEU A 34 -16.05 -4.10 4.69
C LEU A 34 -16.68 -4.73 3.45
N GLU A 35 -17.18 -5.95 3.57
CA GLU A 35 -17.83 -6.63 2.45
C GLU A 35 -19.06 -5.85 1.99
N GLY A 36 -19.08 -5.44 0.72
CA GLY A 36 -20.12 -4.57 0.16
C GLY A 36 -19.89 -3.06 0.33
N SER A 37 -18.83 -2.63 1.00
CA SER A 37 -18.39 -1.22 0.99
C SER A 37 -17.53 -0.90 -0.23
N SER A 38 -17.47 0.39 -0.62
CA SER A 38 -16.64 0.83 -1.74
C SER A 38 -15.14 0.76 -1.36
N PRO A 39 -14.31 -0.01 -2.08
CA PRO A 39 -12.87 -0.12 -1.80
C PRO A 39 -12.09 1.11 -2.32
N PHE A 40 -12.80 2.08 -2.89
CA PHE A 40 -12.24 3.31 -3.45
C PHE A 40 -12.12 4.43 -2.42
N VAL A 41 -12.75 4.30 -1.25
CA VAL A 41 -12.51 5.23 -0.14
C VAL A 41 -11.06 5.13 0.34
N ASP A 42 -10.54 6.21 0.92
CA ASP A 42 -9.21 6.18 1.52
C ASP A 42 -9.16 5.15 2.68
N PRO A 43 -8.12 4.30 2.75
CA PRO A 43 -7.96 3.37 3.86
C PRO A 43 -7.92 4.11 5.19
N PRO A 44 -8.63 3.63 6.24
CA PRO A 44 -8.64 4.31 7.52
C PRO A 44 -7.23 4.30 8.12
N LEU A 45 -6.87 5.41 8.77
CA LEU A 45 -5.57 5.50 9.44
C LEU A 45 -5.51 4.50 10.59
N LEU A 46 -4.31 3.94 10.82
CA LEU A 46 -4.09 3.11 12.01
C LEU A 46 -4.36 3.94 13.28
N PRO A 47 -4.90 3.34 14.35
CA PRO A 47 -5.19 4.07 15.59
C PRO A 47 -3.94 4.79 16.12
N PRO A 48 -4.05 6.03 16.60
CA PRO A 48 -2.92 6.72 17.22
C PRO A 48 -2.49 5.97 18.47
N PHE A 49 -1.20 6.07 18.82
CA PHE A 49 -0.65 5.43 20.01
C PHE A 49 -0.28 6.49 21.04
N HIS A 50 -0.92 6.42 22.21
CA HIS A 50 -0.63 7.25 23.36
C HIS A 50 -0.22 6.36 24.54
N ALA A 51 0.99 6.59 25.07
CA ALA A 51 1.58 5.76 26.12
C ALA A 51 0.71 5.72 27.39
N ASP A 52 0.20 6.87 27.83
CA ASP A 52 -0.63 6.97 29.04
C ASP A 52 -1.97 6.25 28.89
N GLU A 53 -2.65 6.45 27.76
CA GLU A 53 -3.89 5.74 27.45
C GLU A 53 -3.68 4.23 27.37
N PHE A 54 -2.57 3.80 26.77
CA PHE A 54 -2.19 2.39 26.70
C PHE A 54 -2.00 1.80 28.11
N VAL A 55 -1.21 2.45 28.97
CA VAL A 55 -0.94 1.94 30.32
C VAL A 55 -2.19 1.98 31.20
N ASN A 56 -3.02 3.01 31.10
CA ASN A 56 -4.30 3.10 31.82
C ASN A 56 -5.30 2.04 31.32
N GLY A 57 -5.34 1.81 30.01
CA GLY A 57 -6.14 0.77 29.37
C GLY A 57 -5.68 -0.65 29.73
N LEU A 58 -4.40 -0.83 30.04
CA LEU A 58 -3.88 -2.07 30.60
C LEU A 58 -4.30 -2.22 32.07
N ALA A 59 -4.09 -1.18 32.89
CA ALA A 59 -4.40 -1.21 34.31
C ALA A 59 -5.88 -1.57 34.59
N SER A 60 -6.80 -1.02 33.79
CA SER A 60 -8.24 -1.30 33.88
C SER A 60 -8.62 -2.73 33.48
N ARG A 61 -7.90 -3.35 32.54
CA ARG A 61 -8.12 -4.75 32.11
C ARG A 61 -7.45 -5.77 33.04
N GLY A 62 -6.42 -5.35 33.76
CA GLY A 62 -5.58 -6.21 34.58
C GLY A 62 -4.48 -6.93 33.79
N PRO A 63 -3.63 -7.74 34.48
CA PRO A 63 -2.42 -8.35 33.92
C PRO A 63 -2.65 -9.34 32.76
N GLY A 64 -3.89 -9.72 32.47
CA GLY A 64 -4.22 -10.77 31.51
C GLY A 64 -3.70 -12.15 31.95
N LYS A 65 -4.19 -13.22 31.31
CA LYS A 65 -3.90 -14.61 31.73
C LYS A 65 -2.40 -14.95 31.71
N PHE A 66 -1.66 -14.39 30.75
CA PHE A 66 -0.25 -14.66 30.56
C PHE A 66 0.62 -14.09 31.69
N LEU A 67 0.51 -12.79 31.99
CA LEU A 67 1.33 -12.18 33.04
C LEU A 67 0.91 -12.69 34.42
N SER A 68 -0.39 -12.94 34.65
CA SER A 68 -0.89 -13.50 35.91
C SER A 68 -0.20 -14.82 36.30
N LYS A 69 0.15 -15.66 35.32
CA LYS A 69 0.81 -16.95 35.55
C LYS A 69 2.31 -16.82 35.80
N ARG A 70 2.97 -15.77 35.30
CA ARG A 70 4.43 -15.63 35.31
C ARG A 70 4.95 -14.53 36.23
N MET A 71 4.12 -13.57 36.60
CA MET A 71 4.54 -12.43 37.42
C MET A 71 3.44 -12.02 38.40
N LYS A 72 3.81 -11.95 39.69
CA LYS A 72 2.87 -11.71 40.79
C LYS A 72 2.57 -10.21 41.02
N SER A 73 3.50 -9.32 40.67
CA SER A 73 3.39 -7.87 40.89
C SER A 73 4.19 -7.07 39.84
N ASN A 74 4.00 -5.74 39.78
CA ASN A 74 4.78 -4.78 38.99
C ASN A 74 4.75 -4.92 37.46
N TRP A 75 3.75 -5.62 36.91
CA TRP A 75 3.61 -5.81 35.47
C TRP A 75 3.29 -4.54 34.69
N LEU A 76 2.62 -3.58 35.31
CA LEU A 76 2.42 -2.26 34.70
C LEU A 76 3.73 -1.46 34.57
N ASP A 77 4.59 -1.52 35.59
CA ASP A 77 5.89 -0.85 35.60
C ASP A 77 6.82 -1.41 34.51
N LEU A 78 6.74 -2.72 34.25
CA LEU A 78 7.43 -3.34 33.12
C LEU A 78 7.03 -2.72 31.78
N TYR A 79 5.74 -2.46 31.55
CA TYR A 79 5.29 -1.78 30.34
C TYR A 79 5.76 -0.32 30.30
N ARG A 80 5.70 0.42 31.41
CA ARG A 80 6.20 1.82 31.47
C ARG A 80 7.69 1.89 31.07
N LYS A 81 8.53 1.07 31.71
CA LYS A 81 9.96 0.97 31.40
C LYS A 81 10.23 0.53 29.96
N PHE A 82 9.41 -0.37 29.43
CA PHE A 82 9.53 -0.80 28.04
C PHE A 82 9.24 0.36 27.07
N LEU A 83 8.20 1.15 27.32
CA LEU A 83 7.83 2.30 26.49
C LEU A 83 8.88 3.42 26.52
N GLU A 84 9.50 3.64 27.68
CA GLU A 84 10.63 4.57 27.86
C GLU A 84 11.94 4.04 27.27
N GLY A 85 12.00 2.72 27.01
CA GLY A 85 13.18 2.07 26.50
C GLY A 85 13.58 2.57 25.11
N PRO A 86 14.89 2.63 24.80
CA PRO A 86 15.39 3.18 23.53
C PRO A 86 14.95 2.38 22.30
N ASN A 87 14.61 1.11 22.49
CA ASN A 87 14.24 0.20 21.40
C ASN A 87 12.76 0.28 21.00
N PHE A 88 11.88 0.70 21.93
CA PHE A 88 10.43 0.63 21.70
C PHE A 88 10.01 1.48 20.52
N MET A 89 10.40 2.76 20.50
CA MET A 89 9.95 3.68 19.46
C MET A 89 10.42 3.25 18.06
N ARG A 90 11.65 2.73 17.94
CA ARG A 90 12.17 2.19 16.67
C ARG A 90 11.37 0.97 16.22
N TRP A 91 11.19 0.00 17.13
CA TRP A 91 10.41 -1.20 16.85
C TRP A 91 8.97 -0.87 16.47
N PHE A 92 8.32 0.03 17.21
CA PHE A 92 6.92 0.40 17.01
C PHE A 92 6.71 1.11 15.67
N ARG A 93 7.57 2.07 15.32
CA ARG A 93 7.52 2.74 14.00
C ARG A 93 7.73 1.77 12.85
N GLN A 94 8.68 0.85 12.97
CA GLN A 94 8.92 -0.15 11.94
C GLN A 94 7.71 -1.07 11.75
N ARG A 95 7.13 -1.58 12.86
CA ARG A 95 5.93 -2.41 12.81
C ARG A 95 4.73 -1.66 12.25
N ARG A 96 4.57 -0.40 12.61
CA ARG A 96 3.48 0.45 12.12
C ARG A 96 3.61 0.74 10.64
N SER A 97 4.80 1.09 10.18
CA SER A 97 5.09 1.29 8.75
C SER A 97 4.82 0.02 7.93
N ALA A 98 5.20 -1.15 8.43
CA ALA A 98 4.87 -2.42 7.80
C ALA A 98 3.34 -2.68 7.74
N ALA A 99 2.63 -2.43 8.84
CA ALA A 99 1.17 -2.55 8.87
C ALA A 99 0.47 -1.57 7.91
N GLU A 100 0.94 -0.33 7.79
CA GLU A 100 0.42 0.65 6.84
C GLU A 100 0.62 0.18 5.39
N GLN A 101 1.81 -0.36 5.06
CA GLN A 101 2.09 -0.94 3.74
C GLN A 101 1.20 -2.16 3.44
N ASP A 102 1.05 -3.07 4.41
CA ASP A 102 0.19 -4.23 4.28
C ASP A 102 -1.28 -3.82 4.10
N GLN A 103 -1.74 -2.80 4.82
CA GLN A 103 -3.07 -2.27 4.65
C GLN A 103 -3.26 -1.70 3.23
N LEU A 104 -2.32 -0.90 2.73
CA LEU A 104 -2.37 -0.37 1.36
C LEU A 104 -2.42 -1.51 0.33
N ARG A 105 -1.65 -2.58 0.54
CA ARG A 105 -1.66 -3.78 -0.31
C ARG A 105 -3.02 -4.48 -0.30
N LEU A 106 -3.60 -4.69 0.88
CA LEU A 106 -4.93 -5.31 1.02
C LEU A 106 -6.04 -4.49 0.36
N TRP A 107 -6.01 -3.16 0.53
CA TRP A 107 -6.97 -2.25 -0.09
C TRP A 107 -6.82 -2.19 -1.62
N ARG A 108 -5.58 -2.25 -2.11
CA ARG A 108 -5.31 -2.39 -3.54
C ARG A 108 -5.89 -3.70 -4.08
N GLN A 109 -5.67 -4.82 -3.39
CA GLN A 109 -6.20 -6.11 -3.78
C GLN A 109 -7.74 -6.13 -3.78
N ALA A 110 -8.37 -5.52 -2.78
CA ALA A 110 -9.82 -5.39 -2.73
C ALA A 110 -10.38 -4.64 -3.96
N ARG A 111 -9.71 -3.56 -4.40
CA ARG A 111 -10.08 -2.85 -5.63
C ARG A 111 -9.97 -3.74 -6.87
N MET A 112 -8.99 -4.63 -6.94
CA MET A 112 -8.83 -5.53 -8.10
C MET A 112 -9.94 -6.58 -8.18
N ASN A 113 -10.55 -6.92 -7.05
CA ASN A 113 -11.57 -7.97 -6.96
C ASN A 113 -13.01 -7.46 -7.01
N VAL A 114 -13.21 -6.13 -6.99
CA VAL A 114 -14.56 -5.54 -6.97
C VAL A 114 -15.17 -5.46 -8.38
N ASP A 115 -16.43 -5.85 -8.47
CA ASP A 115 -17.31 -5.62 -9.62
C ASP A 115 -17.92 -4.22 -9.53
N ILE A 116 -17.51 -3.34 -10.44
CA ILE A 116 -17.91 -1.93 -10.47
C ILE A 116 -19.37 -1.74 -10.85
N GLU A 117 -19.88 -2.51 -11.80
CA GLU A 117 -21.26 -2.36 -12.27
C GLU A 117 -22.23 -2.70 -11.13
N LYS A 118 -21.96 -3.80 -10.43
CA LYS A 118 -22.74 -4.20 -9.25
C LYS A 118 -22.60 -3.18 -8.11
N LEU A 119 -21.40 -2.64 -7.88
CA LEU A 119 -21.16 -1.63 -6.85
C LEU A 119 -21.93 -0.35 -7.12
N MET A 120 -21.82 0.19 -8.34
CA MET A 120 -22.43 1.47 -8.72
C MET A 120 -23.95 1.40 -8.85
N SER A 121 -24.52 0.23 -9.18
CA SER A 121 -25.97 0.04 -9.23
C SER A 121 -26.70 0.43 -7.93
N LYS A 122 -26.01 0.30 -6.78
CA LYS A 122 -26.55 0.60 -5.45
C LYS A 122 -26.28 2.03 -4.97
N MET A 123 -25.48 2.78 -5.71
CA MET A 123 -25.05 4.12 -5.35
C MET A 123 -25.96 5.18 -5.97
N SER A 124 -26.06 6.32 -5.30
CA SER A 124 -26.64 7.55 -5.85
C SER A 124 -25.80 8.09 -7.01
N GLU A 125 -26.37 8.97 -7.83
CA GLU A 125 -25.67 9.57 -8.96
C GLU A 125 -24.39 10.31 -8.55
N LEU A 126 -24.45 11.09 -7.46
CA LEU A 126 -23.28 11.79 -6.91
C LEU A 126 -22.17 10.83 -6.51
N GLU A 127 -22.50 9.75 -5.79
CA GLU A 127 -21.53 8.74 -5.37
C GLU A 127 -20.91 7.98 -6.56
N ARG A 128 -21.66 7.80 -7.66
CA ARG A 128 -21.13 7.23 -8.91
C ARG A 128 -20.10 8.14 -9.56
N ILE A 129 -20.38 9.44 -9.61
CA ILE A 129 -19.46 10.44 -10.15
C ILE A 129 -18.18 10.51 -9.29
N ASP A 130 -18.33 10.53 -7.97
CA ASP A 130 -17.20 10.50 -7.04
C ASP A 130 -16.36 9.23 -7.21
N SER A 131 -17.02 8.08 -7.31
CA SER A 131 -16.35 6.80 -7.57
C SER A 131 -15.58 6.82 -8.88
N PHE A 132 -16.14 7.37 -9.96
CA PHE A 132 -15.44 7.55 -11.24
C PHE A 132 -14.17 8.38 -11.08
N ASN A 133 -14.27 9.56 -10.44
CA ASN A 133 -13.11 10.42 -10.19
C ASN A 133 -12.05 9.73 -9.33
N VAL A 134 -12.46 8.91 -8.37
CA VAL A 134 -11.54 8.15 -7.52
C VAL A 134 -10.84 7.03 -8.29
N ILE A 135 -11.55 6.28 -9.12
CA ILE A 135 -10.98 5.26 -10.01
C ILE A 135 -9.95 5.90 -10.95
N GLU A 136 -10.27 7.04 -11.54
CA GLU A 136 -9.35 7.82 -12.39
C GLU A 136 -8.06 8.17 -11.63
N ARG A 137 -8.17 8.70 -10.40
CA ARG A 137 -6.99 9.03 -9.57
C ARG A 137 -6.11 7.81 -9.30
N TYR A 138 -6.71 6.65 -9.00
CA TYR A 138 -5.96 5.43 -8.75
C TYR A 138 -5.33 4.84 -10.02
N LEU A 139 -6.01 4.95 -11.16
CA LEU A 139 -5.44 4.55 -12.46
C LEU A 139 -4.18 5.38 -12.76
N LEU A 140 -4.25 6.71 -12.62
CA LEU A 140 -3.11 7.59 -12.85
C LEU A 140 -1.93 7.23 -11.92
N LYS A 141 -2.20 6.97 -10.64
CA LYS A 141 -1.19 6.55 -9.66
C LYS A 141 -0.53 5.22 -10.06
N GLU A 142 -1.31 4.23 -10.52
CA GLU A 142 -0.77 2.95 -10.98
C GLU A 142 0.03 3.09 -12.29
N MET A 143 -0.37 3.99 -13.19
CA MET A 143 0.38 4.27 -14.42
C MET A 143 1.74 4.93 -14.13
N GLU A 144 1.81 5.82 -13.15
CA GLU A 144 3.08 6.39 -12.68
C GLU A 144 3.98 5.32 -12.05
N ASN A 145 3.39 4.44 -11.22
CA ASN A 145 4.11 3.33 -10.59
C ASN A 145 4.57 2.28 -11.62
N SER A 146 3.82 2.07 -12.71
CA SER A 146 4.18 1.12 -13.77
C SER A 146 5.49 1.46 -14.48
N ARG A 147 6.01 2.68 -14.35
CA ARG A 147 7.37 3.04 -14.81
C ARG A 147 8.47 2.21 -14.13
N THR A 148 8.16 1.61 -12.98
CA THR A 148 9.04 0.69 -12.24
C THR A 148 8.94 -0.77 -12.71
N GLY A 149 7.97 -1.10 -13.58
CA GLY A 149 7.95 -2.35 -14.35
C GLY A 149 7.44 -3.62 -13.65
N THR A 150 6.62 -3.52 -12.60
CA THR A 150 6.07 -4.72 -11.94
C THR A 150 4.83 -5.27 -12.67
N ALA A 151 4.76 -6.60 -12.84
CA ALA A 151 3.62 -7.26 -13.50
C ALA A 151 2.28 -6.98 -12.79
N GLU A 152 2.30 -6.87 -11.46
CA GLU A 152 1.13 -6.52 -10.64
C GLU A 152 0.60 -5.11 -10.92
N SER A 153 1.47 -4.15 -11.25
CA SER A 153 1.05 -2.78 -11.58
C SER A 153 0.45 -2.69 -12.97
N LEU A 154 0.96 -3.46 -13.93
CA LEU A 154 0.35 -3.58 -15.26
C LEU A 154 -1.05 -4.21 -15.19
N ALA A 155 -1.20 -5.32 -14.46
CA ALA A 155 -2.49 -5.96 -14.26
C ALA A 155 -3.49 -5.01 -13.54
N ALA A 156 -3.03 -4.28 -12.53
CA ALA A 156 -3.85 -3.30 -11.83
C ALA A 156 -4.28 -2.13 -12.73
N CYS A 157 -3.39 -1.61 -13.58
CA CYS A 157 -3.72 -0.60 -14.57
C CYS A 157 -4.81 -1.08 -15.53
N GLN A 158 -4.66 -2.29 -16.07
CA GLN A 158 -5.64 -2.87 -17.00
C GLN A 158 -7.02 -3.02 -16.35
N LYS A 159 -7.04 -3.55 -15.12
CA LYS A 159 -8.28 -3.68 -14.34
C LYS A 159 -8.93 -2.33 -14.10
N LEU A 160 -8.19 -1.36 -13.55
CA LEU A 160 -8.71 -0.03 -13.24
C LEU A 160 -9.18 0.73 -14.49
N LYS A 161 -8.58 0.46 -15.65
CA LYS A 161 -9.05 1.02 -16.93
C LYS A 161 -10.38 0.40 -17.35
N ALA A 162 -10.54 -0.92 -17.23
CA ALA A 162 -11.82 -1.59 -17.49
C ALA A 162 -12.91 -1.10 -16.53
N ASP A 163 -12.57 -0.96 -15.24
CA ASP A 163 -13.44 -0.37 -14.22
C ASP A 163 -13.88 1.05 -14.56
N LEU A 164 -12.95 1.89 -15.05
CA LEU A 164 -13.24 3.27 -15.41
C LEU A 164 -14.23 3.33 -16.59
N GLN A 165 -14.11 2.42 -17.55
CA GLN A 165 -15.02 2.31 -18.69
C GLN A 165 -16.41 1.81 -18.26
N ALA A 166 -16.47 0.81 -17.38
CA ALA A 166 -17.72 0.33 -16.78
C ALA A 166 -18.39 1.43 -15.93
N ALA A 167 -17.60 2.19 -15.18
CA ALA A 167 -18.11 3.33 -14.42
C ALA A 167 -18.67 4.42 -15.34
N PHE A 168 -17.99 4.70 -16.46
CA PHE A 168 -18.43 5.67 -17.45
C PHE A 168 -19.78 5.30 -18.09
N SER A 169 -20.00 4.03 -18.41
CA SER A 169 -21.24 3.58 -19.07
C SER A 169 -22.48 3.69 -18.16
N VAL A 170 -22.29 3.60 -16.84
CA VAL A 170 -23.36 3.70 -15.84
C VAL A 170 -23.74 5.16 -15.52
N LEU A 171 -22.89 6.14 -15.88
CA LEU A 171 -23.17 7.56 -15.65
C LEU A 171 -24.26 8.11 -16.59
N PRO A 172 -25.00 9.15 -16.17
CA PRO A 172 -25.93 9.87 -17.03
C PRO A 172 -25.27 10.46 -18.29
N LYS A 173 -26.03 10.59 -19.39
CA LYS A 173 -25.50 10.97 -20.71
C LYS A 173 -24.92 12.38 -20.74
N ASP A 174 -25.54 13.32 -20.05
CA ASP A 174 -25.07 14.69 -19.84
C ASP A 174 -23.71 14.71 -19.11
N MET A 175 -23.55 13.89 -18.07
CA MET A 175 -22.27 13.74 -17.39
C MET A 175 -21.22 13.07 -18.28
N GLN A 176 -21.58 12.05 -19.06
CA GLN A 176 -20.68 11.45 -20.03
C GLN A 176 -20.15 12.47 -21.04
N GLN A 177 -21.03 13.33 -21.57
CA GLN A 177 -20.64 14.40 -22.50
C GLN A 177 -19.68 15.41 -21.86
N LEU A 178 -19.94 15.81 -20.61
CA LEU A 178 -19.06 16.70 -19.85
C LEU A 178 -17.69 16.07 -19.56
N LEU A 179 -17.65 14.77 -19.29
CA LEU A 179 -16.37 14.07 -19.08
C LEU A 179 -15.57 13.94 -20.39
N LEU A 180 -16.24 13.71 -21.52
CA LEU A 180 -15.62 13.61 -22.84
C LEU A 180 -15.13 14.95 -23.38
N SER A 181 -15.70 16.08 -22.92
CA SER A 181 -15.18 17.41 -23.30
C SER A 181 -13.77 17.67 -22.78
N ASN A 182 -13.29 16.87 -21.82
CA ASN A 182 -11.90 16.90 -21.37
C ASN A 182 -11.05 15.94 -22.23
N PRO A 183 -10.09 16.45 -23.03
CA PRO A 183 -9.31 15.62 -23.95
C PRO A 183 -8.46 14.57 -23.23
N LYS A 184 -8.02 14.82 -21.99
CA LYS A 184 -7.25 13.83 -21.22
C LYS A 184 -8.11 12.63 -20.84
N ARG A 185 -9.35 12.87 -20.42
CA ARG A 185 -10.33 11.83 -20.07
C ARG A 185 -10.79 11.06 -21.30
N ALA A 186 -11.00 11.75 -22.41
CA ALA A 186 -11.31 11.11 -23.68
C ALA A 186 -10.23 10.09 -24.09
N VAL A 187 -8.95 10.45 -24.00
CA VAL A 187 -7.84 9.52 -24.31
C VAL A 187 -7.81 8.31 -23.37
N LEU A 188 -8.02 8.53 -22.05
CA LEU A 188 -8.06 7.44 -21.06
C LEU A 188 -9.19 6.43 -21.35
N LEU A 189 -10.35 6.91 -21.80
CA LEU A 189 -11.51 6.11 -22.14
C LEU A 189 -11.41 5.46 -23.54
N GLN A 190 -10.78 6.12 -24.52
CA GLN A 190 -10.65 5.66 -25.92
C GLN A 190 -9.57 4.60 -26.14
N ALA A 191 -8.52 4.56 -25.32
CA ALA A 191 -7.37 3.67 -25.53
C ALA A 191 -7.67 2.14 -25.45
N SER A 192 -8.93 1.72 -25.38
CA SER A 192 -9.34 0.31 -25.52
C SER A 192 -10.43 0.08 -26.59
N GLN A 193 -10.96 1.12 -27.24
CA GLN A 193 -11.95 0.97 -28.31
C GLN A 193 -11.34 0.50 -29.64
N GLU A 194 -10.02 0.53 -29.80
CA GLU A 194 -9.34 0.05 -31.02
C GLU A 194 -9.36 -1.48 -31.23
N LYS A 195 -9.95 -2.28 -30.32
CA LYS A 195 -9.96 -3.75 -30.46
C LYS A 195 -11.30 -4.38 -30.86
N VAL A 196 -12.29 -3.60 -31.29
CA VAL A 196 -13.49 -4.15 -31.95
C VAL A 196 -13.93 -3.22 -33.08
N SER A 197 -13.33 -3.38 -34.27
CA SER A 197 -13.90 -3.16 -35.61
C SER A 197 -12.81 -3.44 -36.65
N GLY A 198 -13.01 -4.45 -37.49
CA GLY A 198 -11.99 -4.96 -38.40
C GLY A 198 -11.80 -4.18 -39.70
N LEU A 199 -10.63 -4.46 -40.29
CA LEU A 199 -10.16 -4.35 -41.68
C LEU A 199 -10.05 -2.97 -42.36
N GLY A 200 -8.84 -2.69 -42.85
CA GLY A 200 -8.58 -1.76 -43.95
C GLY A 200 -7.23 -1.06 -43.85
N ASP A 201 -6.22 -1.59 -44.53
CA ASP A 201 -4.94 -0.93 -44.80
C ASP A 201 -5.13 0.54 -45.25
N VAL A 202 -4.45 1.48 -44.58
CA VAL A 202 -3.67 2.53 -45.25
C VAL A 202 -2.47 2.89 -44.36
N VAL A 203 -1.30 2.57 -44.88
CA VAL A 203 0.00 3.10 -44.46
C VAL A 203 0.01 4.62 -44.58
N SER A 204 0.31 5.34 -43.51
CA SER A 204 1.08 6.60 -43.58
C SER A 204 1.68 6.99 -42.22
N GLN A 205 2.99 6.75 -42.13
CA GLN A 205 4.01 7.66 -41.60
C GLN A 205 3.67 8.46 -40.34
N THR A 206 4.24 8.03 -39.21
CA THR A 206 4.99 8.94 -38.33
C THR A 206 6.05 8.13 -37.61
N SER A 207 7.23 8.08 -38.23
CA SER A 207 8.43 7.52 -37.61
C SER A 207 9.10 8.58 -36.74
N MET A 208 9.64 8.12 -35.61
CA MET A 208 10.68 8.73 -34.77
C MET A 208 10.35 10.07 -34.09
N VAL A 209 10.17 10.02 -32.76
CA VAL A 209 11.17 10.51 -31.80
C VAL A 209 11.05 9.71 -30.48
N ILE A 210 11.82 8.62 -30.35
CA ILE A 210 12.22 8.12 -29.02
C ILE A 210 13.45 8.96 -28.65
N GLN A 211 13.26 10.03 -27.89
CA GLN A 211 14.36 10.74 -27.25
C GLN A 211 14.55 10.20 -25.84
N ASN A 212 15.67 9.51 -25.68
CA ASN A 212 16.31 9.17 -24.43
C ASN A 212 16.41 10.41 -23.51
N PHE A 213 15.57 10.48 -22.47
CA PHE A 213 15.83 11.39 -21.35
C PHE A 213 16.81 10.72 -20.39
N ARG A 214 18.10 11.07 -20.50
CA ARG A 214 19.11 10.83 -19.46
C ARG A 214 19.05 11.97 -18.44
N LEU A 215 18.71 11.65 -17.19
CA LEU A 215 18.79 12.60 -16.08
C LEU A 215 20.26 12.91 -15.75
N ARG A 216 20.62 14.19 -15.81
CA ARG A 216 21.93 14.72 -15.44
C ARG A 216 21.85 15.24 -14.01
N ILE A 217 22.40 14.49 -13.04
CA ILE A 217 22.52 14.98 -11.66
C ILE A 217 23.94 15.51 -11.44
N LEU A 218 24.01 16.80 -11.10
CA LEU A 218 25.20 17.50 -10.64
C LEU A 218 25.51 17.08 -9.19
N ARG A 219 26.68 16.49 -8.94
CA ARG A 219 27.21 16.31 -7.59
C ARG A 219 28.55 17.04 -7.49
N ARG A 220 28.69 17.88 -6.47
CA ARG A 220 29.89 18.68 -6.18
C ARG A 220 30.73 17.89 -5.17
N ASP A 221 31.97 17.54 -5.53
CA ASP A 221 32.96 17.01 -4.60
C ASP A 221 34.25 17.84 -4.63
N VAL A 222 35.02 17.74 -3.56
CA VAL A 222 35.94 18.77 -3.03
C VAL A 222 37.16 19.08 -3.92
N ASN A 223 37.46 18.31 -4.98
CA ASN A 223 38.69 18.47 -5.78
C ASN A 223 38.50 18.53 -7.32
N GLY A 224 37.33 18.94 -7.82
CA GLY A 224 37.11 19.20 -9.26
C GLY A 224 36.27 18.17 -10.02
N TRP A 225 35.88 18.52 -11.25
CA TRP A 225 34.84 17.84 -12.05
C TRP A 225 35.33 16.53 -12.67
N SER A 226 34.64 15.41 -12.40
CA SER A 226 34.86 14.12 -13.06
C SER A 226 33.56 13.57 -13.64
N TYR A 227 33.62 13.05 -14.88
CA TYR A 227 32.50 12.43 -15.59
C TYR A 227 32.60 10.92 -15.48
N SER A 228 31.56 10.25 -14.97
CA SER A 228 31.49 8.77 -14.95
C SER A 228 30.10 8.28 -15.34
N TRP A 229 30.07 7.24 -16.17
CA TRP A 229 28.87 6.50 -16.58
C TRP A 229 28.83 5.18 -15.79
N MET A 230 27.75 4.91 -15.03
CA MET A 230 27.55 3.61 -14.40
C MET A 230 26.15 3.02 -14.68
N PRO A 231 26.06 1.71 -15.01
CA PRO A 231 24.80 0.98 -15.09
C PRO A 231 24.27 0.54 -13.71
N ILE A 232 22.94 0.54 -13.53
CA ILE A 232 22.18 0.42 -12.25
C ILE A 232 22.24 -0.98 -11.58
N LYS A 233 23.02 -1.95 -12.07
CA LYS A 233 23.03 -3.33 -11.53
C LYS A 233 23.90 -3.58 -10.28
N LEU A 234 24.38 -2.56 -9.58
CA LEU A 234 25.26 -2.72 -8.40
C LEU A 234 24.73 -2.15 -7.07
N LEU A 235 23.43 -1.85 -6.97
CA LEU A 235 22.81 -1.41 -5.71
C LEU A 235 22.08 -2.51 -4.92
N VAL A 236 22.10 -3.78 -5.38
CA VAL A 236 21.31 -4.87 -4.78
C VAL A 236 22.13 -5.83 -3.90
N THR A 237 23.46 -5.72 -3.86
CA THR A 237 24.30 -6.67 -3.11
C THR A 237 24.63 -6.28 -1.66
N CYS A 238 24.02 -5.21 -1.11
CA CYS A 238 24.26 -4.81 0.30
C CYS A 238 23.08 -5.04 1.26
N TYR A 239 21.99 -5.70 0.84
CA TYR A 239 20.81 -5.90 1.71
C TYR A 239 20.64 -7.33 2.29
N PHE A 240 21.57 -8.24 2.03
CA PHE A 240 21.59 -9.59 2.63
C PHE A 240 22.98 -9.95 3.15
N ALA A 241 23.42 -9.27 4.21
CA ALA A 241 24.50 -9.74 5.08
C ALA A 241 24.44 -8.99 6.41
N LEU A 242 23.72 -9.53 7.39
CA LEU A 242 24.14 -9.49 8.79
C LEU A 242 23.34 -10.52 9.61
N PRO A 243 24.04 -11.44 10.30
CA PRO A 243 23.44 -12.47 11.15
C PRO A 243 23.18 -11.91 12.56
N ILE A 244 22.10 -12.37 13.19
CA ILE A 244 22.02 -12.66 14.63
C ILE A 244 21.17 -13.92 14.80
#